data_AF-A0AAD8G9W3-F1
#
_entry.id   AF-A0AAD8G9W3-F1
#
_cell.length_a   1.000
_cell.length_b   1.000
_cell.length_c   1.000
_cell.angle_alpha   90.00
_cell.angle_beta   90.00
_cell.angle_gamma   90.00
#
_symmetry.space_group_name_H-M   'P 1'
#
loop_
_entity.id
_entity.type
_entity.pdbx_description
1 polymer ?
#
loop_
_entity_poly.entity_id
_entity_poly.type
_entity_poly.pdbx_seq_one_letter_code
_entity_poly.pdbx_strand_id
1 'polypeptide(L)'
;MTQILPIVVALLILQMHLGLTEDPDQINPCLRGRDGRDGRDGKEGVIGPKGEKGDRGESVQGPPGKAGPYVKGEKGEPGTPMYEKRITELETELQKLKDNYSAIEKRFTFTVWGTSGSTVFGSRKDLASFEEGLKICSDVGGQIAIPKSQSENDAITKIVKATNIAYIGMNDRETEGTFVDLNNQPLEFTNWKTGEPNNSANSEDCTILIPDGTWNDISCDRKFIIICQF
;
A
#
# COMPACT_ATOMS: atom_id res chain seq x y z
N MET A 1 2.59 -35.72 -10.24
CA MET A 1 1.56 -34.67 -10.08
C MET A 1 1.69 -33.72 -11.26
N THR A 2 1.09 -34.05 -12.41
CA THR A 2 1.43 -33.36 -13.67
C THR A 2 0.28 -33.36 -14.68
N GLN A 3 -0.93 -32.98 -14.27
CA GLN A 3 -2.05 -32.80 -15.22
C GLN A 3 -3.01 -31.62 -14.91
N ILE A 4 -2.74 -30.79 -13.90
CA ILE A 4 -3.66 -29.68 -13.55
C ILE A 4 -3.36 -28.40 -14.33
N LEU A 5 -2.09 -28.17 -14.70
CA LEU A 5 -1.64 -26.94 -15.36
C LEU A 5 -2.33 -26.64 -16.71
N PRO A 6 -2.54 -27.61 -17.64
CA PRO A 6 -3.19 -27.30 -18.92
C PRO A 6 -4.70 -27.01 -18.77
N ILE A 7 -5.34 -27.53 -17.72
CA ILE A 7 -6.78 -27.32 -17.47
C ILE A 7 -7.03 -25.89 -16.99
N VAL A 8 -6.15 -25.36 -16.13
CA VAL A 8 -6.26 -23.98 -15.63
C VAL A 8 -6.01 -22.98 -16.76
N VAL A 9 -5.03 -23.24 -17.63
CA VAL A 9 -4.75 -22.40 -18.81
C VAL A 9 -5.93 -22.42 -19.80
N ALA A 10 -6.54 -23.58 -20.04
CA ALA A 10 -7.71 -23.69 -20.90
C ALA A 10 -8.96 -22.97 -20.34
N LEU A 11 -9.17 -23.03 -19.02
CA LEU A 11 -10.25 -22.31 -18.33
C LEU A 11 -10.09 -20.78 -18.42
N LEU A 12 -8.86 -20.28 -18.29
CA LEU A 12 -8.57 -18.84 -18.42
C LEU A 12 -8.77 -18.35 -19.86
N ILE A 13 -8.38 -19.14 -20.87
CA ILE A 13 -8.59 -18.81 -22.29
C ILE A 13 -10.09 -18.84 -22.64
N LEU A 14 -10.86 -19.77 -22.07
CA LEU A 14 -12.30 -19.86 -22.26
C LEU A 14 -13.05 -18.70 -21.58
N GLN A 15 -12.58 -18.23 -20.42
CA GLN A 15 -13.10 -17.04 -19.76
C GLN A 15 -12.84 -15.75 -20.56
N MET A 16 -11.73 -15.67 -21.30
CA MET A 16 -11.46 -14.54 -22.20
C MET A 16 -12.33 -14.56 -23.47
N HIS A 17 -12.77 -15.73 -23.95
CA HIS A 17 -13.62 -15.84 -25.14
C HIS A 17 -15.13 -15.73 -24.86
N LEU A 18 -15.55 -15.88 -23.60
CA LEU A 18 -16.95 -15.73 -23.17
C LEU A 18 -17.26 -14.34 -22.59
N GLY A 19 -16.35 -13.37 -22.74
CA GLY A 19 -16.61 -11.96 -22.48
C GLY A 19 -17.62 -11.41 -23.49
N LEU A 20 -18.89 -11.66 -23.21
CA LEU A 20 -20.04 -11.18 -23.95
C LEU A 20 -19.94 -9.66 -24.14
N THR A 21 -20.12 -9.26 -25.39
CA THR A 21 -20.30 -7.88 -25.84
C THR A 21 -21.38 -7.19 -25.00
N GLU A 22 -21.00 -6.13 -24.27
CA GLU A 22 -21.98 -5.23 -23.67
C GLU A 22 -22.61 -4.38 -24.77
N ASP A 23 -23.94 -4.40 -24.81
CA ASP A 23 -24.81 -3.68 -25.74
C ASP A 23 -24.69 -2.15 -25.50
N PRO A 24 -24.31 -1.33 -26.50
CA PRO A 24 -24.04 0.09 -26.31
C PRO A 24 -25.27 0.97 -26.03
N ASP A 25 -26.49 0.43 -26.00
CA ASP A 25 -27.73 1.23 -25.95
C ASP A 25 -28.42 1.34 -24.57
N GLN A 26 -27.81 0.89 -23.46
CA GLN A 26 -28.30 1.26 -22.12
C GLN A 26 -27.67 2.55 -21.59
N ILE A 27 -27.84 3.64 -22.34
CA ILE A 27 -27.62 5.00 -21.84
C ILE A 27 -28.75 5.32 -20.85
N ASN A 28 -28.48 5.09 -19.57
CA ASN A 28 -29.32 5.52 -18.47
C ASN A 28 -29.48 7.06 -18.57
N PRO A 29 -30.70 7.60 -18.75
CA PRO A 29 -30.87 9.04 -18.98
C PRO A 29 -30.33 9.81 -17.78
N CYS A 30 -29.34 10.67 -18.02
CA CYS A 30 -28.71 11.51 -17.02
C CYS A 30 -29.77 12.15 -16.10
N LEU A 31 -29.85 11.70 -14.85
CA LEU A 31 -30.69 12.34 -13.85
C LEU A 31 -30.21 13.78 -13.70
N ARG A 32 -31.09 14.74 -14.02
CA ARG A 32 -30.83 16.18 -13.87
C ARG A 32 -30.39 16.42 -12.41
N GLY A 33 -29.20 17.00 -12.23
CA GLY A 33 -28.65 17.28 -10.91
C GLY A 33 -29.62 18.09 -10.06
N ARG A 34 -29.63 17.85 -8.74
CA ARG A 34 -30.43 18.66 -7.81
C ARG A 34 -29.97 20.11 -7.87
N ASP A 35 -30.90 21.05 -7.76
CA ASP A 35 -30.58 22.47 -7.70
C ASP A 35 -29.63 22.76 -6.54
N GLY A 36 -28.75 23.75 -6.74
CA GLY A 36 -27.81 24.18 -5.70
C GLY A 36 -28.54 24.68 -4.46
N ARG A 37 -27.90 24.58 -3.28
CA ARG A 37 -28.44 25.18 -2.05
C ARG A 37 -28.51 26.70 -2.21
N ASP A 38 -29.58 27.30 -1.69
CA ASP A 38 -29.74 28.75 -1.67
C ASP A 38 -28.55 29.42 -0.95
N GLY A 39 -28.19 30.62 -1.43
CA GLY A 39 -27.14 31.42 -0.81
C GLY A 39 -27.51 31.80 0.63
N ARG A 40 -26.50 32.06 1.47
CA ARG A 40 -26.75 32.62 2.81
C ARG A 40 -27.35 34.02 2.68
N ASP A 41 -28.34 34.32 3.52
CA ASP A 41 -28.92 35.66 3.60
C ASP A 41 -27.84 36.71 3.88
N GLY A 42 -27.99 37.89 3.27
CA GLY A 42 -27.11 39.02 3.53
C GLY A 42 -27.18 39.44 5.01
N LYS A 43 -26.07 39.94 5.56
CA LYS A 43 -26.07 40.51 6.91
C LYS A 43 -27.03 41.71 6.96
N GLU A 44 -27.85 41.79 8.00
CA GLU A 44 -28.71 42.96 8.22
C GLU A 44 -27.87 44.24 8.24
N GLY A 45 -28.33 45.26 7.51
CA GLY A 45 -27.66 46.55 7.47
C GLY A 45 -27.67 47.22 8.85
N VAL A 46 -26.63 48.00 9.13
CA VAL A 46 -26.58 48.80 10.37
C VAL A 46 -27.78 49.75 10.44
N ILE A 47 -28.49 49.74 11.56
CA ILE A 47 -29.60 50.65 11.83
C ILE A 47 -29.04 52.09 11.76
N GLY A 48 -29.64 52.91 10.89
CA GLY A 48 -29.22 54.30 10.72
C GLY A 48 -29.39 55.12 11.99
N PRO A 49 -28.63 56.22 12.15
CA PRO A 49 -28.76 57.09 13.30
C PRO A 49 -30.19 57.63 13.42
N LYS A 50 -30.75 57.55 14.63
CA LYS A 50 -32.08 58.11 14.94
C LYS A 50 -32.03 59.61 14.69
N GLY A 51 -32.92 60.10 13.80
CA GLY A 51 -33.00 61.52 13.48
C GLY A 51 -33.23 62.39 14.72
N GLU A 52 -32.71 63.62 14.69
CA GLU A 52 -32.89 64.59 15.76
C GLU A 52 -34.39 64.89 15.97
N LYS A 53 -34.79 65.07 17.22
CA LYS A 53 -36.18 65.34 17.59
C LYS A 53 -36.53 66.76 17.16
N GLY A 54 -37.41 66.90 16.16
CA GLY A 54 -37.86 68.21 15.69
C GLY A 54 -38.65 69.00 16.76
N ASP A 55 -38.55 70.32 16.68
CA ASP A 55 -39.32 71.24 17.52
C ASP A 55 -40.83 71.16 17.23
N ARG A 56 -41.63 71.48 18.24
CA ARG A 56 -43.09 71.32 18.22
C ARG A 56 -43.73 72.35 17.29
N GLY A 57 -44.04 71.95 16.06
CA GLY A 57 -44.81 72.70 15.05
C GLY A 57 -45.76 71.77 14.29
N GLU A 58 -46.80 72.35 13.67
CA GLU A 58 -47.93 71.67 13.05
C GLU A 58 -47.55 70.47 12.17
N SER A 59 -48.36 69.42 12.33
CA SER A 59 -48.18 68.06 11.83
C SER A 59 -47.98 67.95 10.32
N VAL A 60 -46.76 67.56 9.94
CA VAL A 60 -46.51 66.79 8.71
C VAL A 60 -45.42 65.75 9.01
N GLN A 61 -45.70 64.46 8.82
CA GLN A 61 -44.69 63.41 8.91
C GLN A 61 -43.63 63.65 7.83
N GLY A 62 -42.36 63.78 8.23
CA GLY A 62 -41.25 63.94 7.29
C GLY A 62 -41.16 62.78 6.28
N PRO A 63 -40.59 63.01 5.08
CA PRO A 63 -40.51 61.99 4.05
C PRO A 63 -39.77 60.75 4.55
N PRO A 64 -40.19 59.53 4.14
CA PRO A 64 -39.50 58.29 4.51
C PRO A 64 -38.00 58.38 4.22
N GLY A 65 -37.18 57.91 5.16
CA GLY A 65 -35.73 57.85 4.99
C GLY A 65 -35.34 57.05 3.75
N LYS A 66 -34.25 57.46 3.09
CA LYS A 66 -33.75 56.78 1.88
C LYS A 66 -33.48 55.30 2.20
N ALA A 67 -33.94 54.39 1.35
CA ALA A 67 -33.63 52.98 1.46
C ALA A 67 -32.11 52.78 1.51
N GLY A 68 -31.64 51.95 2.45
CA GLY A 68 -30.23 51.62 2.57
C GLY A 68 -29.73 50.87 1.32
N PRO A 69 -28.41 50.87 1.07
CA PRO A 69 -27.83 50.18 -0.08
C PRO A 69 -28.12 48.67 0.00
N TYR A 70 -28.85 48.16 -0.99
CA TYR A 70 -29.06 46.72 -1.19
C TYR A 70 -27.86 46.16 -1.97
N VAL A 71 -27.04 45.33 -1.32
CA VAL A 71 -25.96 44.58 -2.00
C VAL A 71 -26.44 43.16 -2.21
N LYS A 72 -26.59 42.75 -3.48
CA LYS A 72 -26.90 41.37 -3.83
C LYS A 72 -25.75 40.48 -3.38
N GLY A 73 -26.03 39.49 -2.54
CA GLY A 73 -25.04 38.52 -2.07
C GLY A 73 -24.39 37.76 -3.23
N GLU A 74 -23.13 37.40 -3.06
CA GLU A 74 -22.39 36.59 -4.04
C GLU A 74 -23.01 35.19 -4.16
N LYS A 75 -23.06 34.67 -5.40
CA LYS A 75 -23.52 33.30 -5.65
C LYS A 75 -22.52 32.34 -5.00
N GLY A 76 -23.01 31.42 -4.17
CA GLY A 76 -22.17 30.36 -3.58
C GLY A 76 -21.50 29.50 -4.67
N GLU A 77 -20.34 28.94 -4.33
CA GLU A 77 -19.60 28.07 -5.24
C GLU A 77 -20.43 26.83 -5.63
N PRO A 78 -20.35 26.36 -6.89
CA PRO A 78 -20.96 25.09 -7.28
C PRO A 78 -20.44 23.95 -6.41
N GLY A 79 -21.34 23.12 -5.87
CA GLY A 79 -20.93 21.92 -5.15
C GLY A 79 -20.18 20.96 -6.07
N THR A 80 -19.14 20.29 -5.55
CA THR A 80 -18.41 19.28 -6.32
C THR A 80 -19.35 18.15 -6.73
N PRO A 81 -19.36 17.75 -8.02
CA PRO A 81 -20.28 16.73 -8.47
C PRO A 81 -19.95 15.37 -7.86
N MET A 82 -20.93 14.77 -7.17
CA MET A 82 -20.80 13.48 -6.48
C MET A 82 -20.35 12.33 -7.40
N TYR A 83 -20.51 12.44 -8.72
CA TYR A 83 -20.00 11.46 -9.69
C TYR A 83 -18.47 11.49 -9.82
N GLU A 84 -17.83 12.65 -9.73
CA GLU A 84 -16.36 12.76 -9.82
C GLU A 84 -15.71 12.04 -8.64
N LYS A 85 -16.27 12.23 -7.44
CA LYS A 85 -15.84 11.53 -6.24
C LYS A 85 -15.92 10.00 -6.41
N ARG A 86 -17.05 9.48 -6.90
CA ARG A 86 -17.22 8.03 -7.14
C ARG A 86 -16.29 7.50 -8.21
N ILE A 87 -16.04 8.27 -9.28
CA ILE A 87 -15.09 7.89 -10.33
C ILE A 87 -13.69 7.75 -9.73
N THR A 88 -13.23 8.73 -8.94
CA THR A 88 -11.91 8.65 -8.30
C THR A 88 -11.81 7.50 -7.28
N GLU A 89 -12.89 7.18 -6.56
CA GLU A 89 -12.95 6.03 -5.65
C GLU A 89 -12.85 4.71 -6.43
N LEU A 90 -13.60 4.55 -7.51
CA LEU A 90 -13.57 3.37 -8.39
C LEU A 90 -12.21 3.21 -9.08
N GLU A 91 -11.60 4.29 -9.56
CA GLU A 91 -10.25 4.27 -10.15
C GLU A 91 -9.21 3.79 -9.11
N THR A 92 -9.34 4.23 -7.86
CA THR A 92 -8.48 3.79 -6.76
C THR A 92 -8.67 2.30 -6.45
N GLU A 93 -9.91 1.82 -6.41
CA GLU A 93 -10.20 0.40 -6.19
C GLU A 93 -9.70 -0.48 -7.35
N LEU A 94 -9.88 -0.03 -8.59
CA LEU A 94 -9.37 -0.72 -9.77
C LEU A 94 -7.84 -0.79 -9.75
N GLN A 95 -7.17 0.27 -9.30
CA GLN A 95 -5.71 0.27 -9.17
C GLN A 95 -5.26 -0.75 -8.12
N LYS A 96 -5.89 -0.76 -6.93
CA LYS A 96 -5.62 -1.77 -5.90
C LYS A 96 -5.84 -3.20 -6.41
N LEU A 97 -6.89 -3.42 -7.19
CA LEU A 97 -7.18 -4.73 -7.78
C LEU A 97 -6.09 -5.16 -8.77
N LYS A 98 -5.63 -4.24 -9.63
CA LYS A 98 -4.51 -4.49 -10.57
C LYS A 98 -3.21 -4.80 -9.84
N ASP A 99 -2.90 -4.05 -8.79
CA ASP A 99 -1.70 -4.26 -7.98
C ASP A 99 -1.75 -5.64 -7.29
N ASN A 100 -2.90 -6.00 -6.72
CA ASN A 100 -3.12 -7.32 -6.13
C ASN A 100 -3.00 -8.44 -7.17
N TYR A 101 -3.57 -8.27 -8.37
CA TYR A 101 -3.45 -9.25 -9.45
C TYR A 101 -1.99 -9.45 -9.87
N SER A 102 -1.23 -8.37 -10.03
CA SER A 102 0.20 -8.40 -10.33
C SER A 102 1.00 -9.14 -9.24
N ALA A 103 0.71 -8.89 -7.96
CA ALA A 103 1.32 -9.60 -6.86
C ALA A 103 0.99 -11.11 -6.88
N ILE A 104 -0.26 -11.48 -7.22
CA ILE A 104 -0.69 -12.87 -7.37
C ILE A 104 0.06 -13.55 -8.53
N GLU A 105 0.19 -12.92 -9.69
CA GLU A 105 0.96 -13.45 -10.82
C GLU A 105 2.42 -13.69 -10.42
N LYS A 106 3.05 -12.76 -9.69
CA LYS A 106 4.40 -12.93 -9.17
C LYS A 106 4.52 -14.12 -8.20
N ARG A 107 3.50 -14.42 -7.38
CA ARG A 107 3.52 -15.60 -6.50
C ARG A 107 3.62 -16.92 -7.28
N PHE A 108 3.03 -17.01 -8.47
CA PHE A 108 3.14 -18.21 -9.31
C PHE A 108 4.55 -18.46 -9.86
N THR A 109 5.46 -17.48 -9.76
CA THR A 109 6.87 -17.64 -10.18
C THR A 109 7.73 -18.34 -9.11
N PHE A 110 7.22 -18.51 -7.88
CA PHE A 110 7.91 -19.27 -6.84
C PHE A 110 7.86 -20.76 -7.15
N THR A 111 9.03 -21.37 -7.33
CA THR A 111 9.16 -22.75 -7.79
C THR A 111 9.45 -23.75 -6.68
N VAL A 112 9.88 -23.27 -5.51
CA VAL A 112 10.19 -24.12 -4.35
C VAL A 112 9.50 -23.57 -3.12
N TRP A 113 8.87 -24.46 -2.38
CA TRP A 113 8.09 -24.17 -1.19
C TRP A 113 8.48 -25.11 -0.05
N GLY A 114 8.36 -24.62 1.18
CA GLY A 114 8.49 -25.41 2.40
C GLY A 114 7.69 -24.76 3.53
N THR A 115 7.50 -25.51 4.61
CA THR A 115 6.69 -25.06 5.75
C THR A 115 7.31 -25.52 7.05
N SER A 116 7.13 -24.73 8.11
CA SER A 116 7.40 -25.14 9.48
C SER A 116 6.32 -24.53 10.37
N GLY A 117 5.52 -25.38 11.03
CA GLY A 117 4.33 -24.92 11.73
C GLY A 117 3.34 -24.24 10.77
N SER A 118 2.93 -23.02 11.09
CA SER A 118 2.06 -22.17 10.26
C SER A 118 2.81 -21.31 9.23
N THR A 119 4.14 -21.22 9.34
CA THR A 119 4.96 -20.36 8.48
C THR A 119 5.19 -21.03 7.13
N VAL A 120 4.93 -20.30 6.05
CA VAL A 120 5.18 -20.77 4.68
C VAL A 120 6.38 -20.05 4.11
N PHE A 121 7.33 -20.80 3.57
CA PHE A 121 8.53 -20.29 2.92
C PHE A 121 8.50 -20.60 1.43
N GLY A 122 8.95 -19.65 0.62
CA GLY A 122 9.02 -19.81 -0.82
C GLY A 122 10.28 -19.17 -1.41
N SER A 123 10.80 -19.77 -2.48
CA SER A 123 11.86 -19.15 -3.28
C SER A 123 11.61 -19.28 -4.79
N ARG A 124 12.01 -18.23 -5.51
CA ARG A 124 12.11 -18.18 -6.99
C ARG A 124 13.44 -18.75 -7.51
N LYS A 125 14.45 -18.89 -6.63
CA LYS A 125 15.86 -19.20 -6.91
C LYS A 125 16.66 -18.10 -7.62
N ASP A 126 16.08 -16.92 -7.78
CA ASP A 126 16.80 -15.76 -8.29
C ASP A 126 17.90 -15.35 -7.29
N LEU A 127 19.06 -14.95 -7.83
CA LEU A 127 20.14 -14.36 -7.04
C LEU A 127 19.97 -12.85 -7.02
N ALA A 128 19.93 -12.27 -5.82
CA ALA A 128 19.72 -10.84 -5.64
C ALA A 128 20.50 -10.33 -4.43
N SER A 129 20.75 -9.01 -4.37
CA SER A 129 21.27 -8.35 -3.17
C SER A 129 20.25 -8.37 -2.04
N PHE A 130 20.67 -8.01 -0.83
CA PHE A 130 19.77 -7.94 0.31
C PHE A 130 18.62 -6.95 0.06
N GLU A 131 18.93 -5.74 -0.42
CA GLU A 131 17.95 -4.70 -0.76
C GLU A 131 16.99 -5.13 -1.88
N GLU A 132 17.51 -5.79 -2.92
CA GLU A 132 16.67 -6.38 -3.97
C GLU A 132 15.74 -7.46 -3.36
N GLY A 133 16.24 -8.25 -2.42
CA GLY A 133 15.50 -9.28 -1.68
C GLY A 133 14.34 -8.73 -0.86
N LEU A 134 14.54 -7.61 -0.17
CA LEU A 134 13.49 -6.92 0.60
C LEU A 134 12.32 -6.53 -0.31
N LYS A 135 12.64 -6.00 -1.49
CA LYS A 135 11.64 -5.67 -2.52
C LYS A 135 10.96 -6.92 -3.09
N ILE A 136 11.74 -7.96 -3.41
CA ILE A 136 11.24 -9.22 -3.97
C ILE A 136 10.18 -9.87 -3.10
N CYS A 137 10.33 -9.82 -1.77
CA CYS A 137 9.38 -10.41 -0.84
C CYS A 137 8.22 -9.46 -0.49
N SER A 138 8.47 -8.17 -0.31
CA SER A 138 7.39 -7.19 -0.06
C SER A 138 6.43 -7.08 -1.25
N ASP A 139 6.93 -7.16 -2.49
CA ASP A 139 6.12 -7.15 -3.73
C ASP A 139 5.08 -8.27 -3.80
N VAL A 140 5.26 -9.35 -3.03
CA VAL A 140 4.34 -10.49 -2.97
C VAL A 140 3.63 -10.60 -1.61
N GLY A 141 3.72 -9.56 -0.78
CA GLY A 141 3.08 -9.48 0.54
C GLY A 141 3.73 -10.36 1.60
N GLY A 142 5.05 -10.61 1.48
CA GLY A 142 5.85 -11.31 2.48
C GLY A 142 7.08 -10.50 2.87
N GLN A 143 8.03 -11.17 3.52
CA GLN A 143 9.33 -10.59 3.90
C GLN A 143 10.44 -11.63 3.71
N ILE A 144 11.72 -11.24 3.72
CA ILE A 144 12.82 -12.23 3.71
C ILE A 144 12.65 -13.15 4.94
N ALA A 145 12.91 -14.44 4.77
CA ALA A 145 12.72 -15.42 5.84
C ALA A 145 13.60 -15.13 7.08
N ILE A 146 12.97 -15.15 8.25
CA ILE A 146 13.58 -14.89 9.56
C ILE A 146 13.37 -16.16 10.40
N PRO A 147 14.33 -17.11 10.41
CA PRO A 147 14.19 -18.32 11.22
C PRO A 147 14.10 -17.96 12.71
N LYS A 148 12.98 -18.28 13.36
CA LYS A 148 12.76 -18.09 14.81
C LYS A 148 12.95 -19.36 15.64
N SER A 149 13.31 -20.47 14.99
CA SER A 149 13.57 -21.74 15.65
C SER A 149 14.43 -22.65 14.77
N GLN A 150 15.00 -23.71 15.38
CA GLN A 150 15.73 -24.74 14.63
C GLN A 150 14.86 -25.39 13.54
N SER A 151 13.57 -25.64 13.81
CA SER A 151 12.65 -26.25 12.83
C SER A 151 12.44 -25.37 11.61
N GLU A 152 12.32 -24.06 11.81
CA GLU A 152 12.22 -23.09 10.71
C GLU A 152 13.53 -22.99 9.94
N ASN A 153 14.66 -22.93 10.65
CA ASN A 153 15.99 -22.94 10.05
C ASN A 153 16.18 -24.16 9.13
N ASP A 154 15.86 -25.36 9.63
CA ASP A 154 15.95 -26.61 8.87
C ASP A 154 15.01 -26.62 7.65
N ALA A 155 13.80 -26.05 7.77
CA ALA A 155 12.87 -25.93 6.66
C ALA A 155 13.41 -25.01 5.56
N ILE A 156 14.02 -23.88 5.95
CA ILE A 156 14.69 -22.95 5.05
C ILE A 156 15.89 -23.62 4.38
N THR A 157 16.77 -24.31 5.13
CA THR A 157 17.92 -25.05 4.58
C THR A 157 17.50 -26.07 3.52
N LYS A 158 16.39 -26.78 3.71
CA LYS A 158 15.85 -27.74 2.73
C LYS A 158 15.41 -27.07 1.42
N ILE A 159 14.87 -25.85 1.47
CA ILE A 159 14.44 -25.09 0.28
C ILE A 159 15.63 -24.69 -0.60
N VAL A 160 16.71 -24.22 0.04
CA VAL A 160 17.92 -23.73 -0.63
C VAL A 160 18.66 -24.84 -1.37
N LYS A 161 18.44 -26.10 -0.96
CA LYS A 161 19.23 -27.29 -1.30
C LYS A 161 20.67 -27.18 -0.75
N ALA A 162 21.25 -28.32 -0.40
CA ALA A 162 22.51 -28.45 0.34
C ALA A 162 23.79 -27.90 -0.35
N THR A 163 23.69 -27.08 -1.40
CA THR A 163 24.85 -26.46 -2.06
C THR A 163 24.74 -24.95 -2.24
N ASN A 164 23.58 -24.34 -1.96
CA ASN A 164 23.39 -22.91 -2.18
C ASN A 164 23.41 -22.12 -0.87
N ILE A 165 23.55 -20.81 -1.00
CA ILE A 165 23.54 -19.83 0.07
C ILE A 165 22.34 -18.91 -0.15
N ALA A 166 21.67 -18.53 0.93
CA ALA A 166 20.51 -17.65 0.86
C ALA A 166 20.55 -16.57 1.93
N TYR A 167 19.97 -15.41 1.64
CA TYR A 167 19.76 -14.39 2.66
C TYR A 167 18.70 -14.83 3.68
N ILE A 168 18.92 -14.47 4.94
CA ILE A 168 17.92 -14.48 6.01
C ILE A 168 17.74 -13.06 6.54
N GLY A 169 16.54 -12.74 7.02
CA GLY A 169 16.09 -11.37 7.32
C GLY A 169 16.60 -10.85 8.66
N MET A 170 17.92 -10.73 8.79
CA MET A 170 18.57 -10.11 9.94
C MET A 170 19.83 -9.36 9.50
N ASN A 171 20.17 -8.32 10.27
CA ASN A 171 21.22 -7.36 9.95
C ASN A 171 21.64 -6.61 11.21
N ASP A 172 22.82 -6.00 11.21
CA ASP A 172 23.33 -5.12 12.26
C ASP A 172 23.73 -3.73 11.72
N ARG A 173 23.22 -3.36 10.54
CA ARG A 173 23.46 -2.07 9.86
C ARG A 173 23.27 -0.83 10.72
N GLU A 174 22.38 -0.88 11.72
CA GLU A 174 22.14 0.24 12.63
C GLU A 174 23.20 0.33 13.75
N THR A 175 23.70 -0.81 14.23
CA THR A 175 24.66 -0.89 15.33
C THR A 175 25.48 -2.16 15.18
N GLU A 176 26.70 -2.00 14.68
CA GLU A 176 27.70 -3.05 14.51
C GLU A 176 27.75 -4.02 15.71
N GLY A 177 27.67 -5.33 15.41
CA GLY A 177 27.67 -6.42 16.38
C GLY A 177 26.33 -6.64 17.09
N THR A 178 25.31 -5.82 16.81
CA THR A 178 23.96 -5.97 17.36
C THR A 178 22.96 -6.33 16.26
N PHE A 179 22.88 -7.62 15.96
CA PHE A 179 21.95 -8.13 14.95
C PHE A 179 20.50 -8.07 15.42
N VAL A 180 19.64 -7.56 14.55
CA VAL A 180 18.19 -7.45 14.72
C VAL A 180 17.46 -8.03 13.52
N ASP A 181 16.19 -8.38 13.71
CA ASP A 181 15.29 -8.78 12.63
C ASP A 181 14.88 -7.58 11.76
N LEU A 182 14.12 -7.82 10.68
CA LEU A 182 13.67 -6.75 9.77
C LEU A 182 12.70 -5.73 10.41
N ASN A 183 12.21 -5.99 11.63
CA ASN A 183 11.35 -5.10 12.41
C ASN A 183 12.11 -4.47 13.58
N ASN A 184 13.45 -4.46 13.53
CA ASN A 184 14.34 -3.97 14.57
C ASN A 184 14.11 -4.63 15.93
N GLN A 185 13.64 -5.89 15.96
CA GLN A 185 13.51 -6.68 17.18
C GLN A 185 14.77 -7.51 17.43
N PRO A 186 15.14 -7.75 18.70
CA PRO A 186 16.20 -8.69 19.04
C PRO A 186 15.92 -10.09 18.49
N LEU A 187 16.97 -10.79 18.07
CA LEU A 187 16.83 -12.16 17.56
C LEU A 187 16.42 -13.13 18.67
N GLU A 188 15.35 -13.90 18.41
CA GLU A 188 14.84 -14.95 19.32
C GLU A 188 15.63 -16.27 19.18
N PHE A 189 16.28 -16.46 18.04
CA PHE A 189 17.04 -17.65 17.68
C PHE A 189 18.28 -17.25 16.90
N THR A 190 19.39 -17.93 17.16
CA THR A 190 20.62 -17.78 16.38
C THR A 190 21.25 -19.13 16.06
N ASN A 191 21.90 -19.23 14.90
CA ASN A 191 22.65 -20.42 14.49
C ASN A 191 23.97 -20.06 13.79
N TRP A 192 24.71 -19.11 14.37
CA TRP A 192 25.98 -18.65 13.83
C TRP A 192 26.98 -19.79 13.65
N LYS A 193 27.68 -19.80 12.51
CA LYS A 193 28.83 -20.66 12.30
C LYS A 193 29.92 -20.28 13.31
N THR A 194 30.72 -21.27 13.72
CA THR A 194 31.86 -21.01 14.62
C THR A 194 32.76 -19.92 14.07
N GLY A 195 32.91 -18.84 14.83
CA GLY A 195 33.72 -17.67 14.46
C GLY A 195 32.92 -16.51 13.88
N GLU A 196 31.62 -16.68 13.61
CA GLU A 196 30.72 -15.64 13.10
C GLU A 196 29.81 -15.07 14.22
N PRO A 197 29.26 -13.85 14.04
CA PRO A 197 29.62 -12.88 13.00
C PRO A 197 31.02 -12.28 13.25
N ASN A 198 31.78 -12.01 12.19
CA ASN A 198 33.18 -11.55 12.29
C ASN A 198 33.46 -10.16 11.69
N ASN A 199 32.46 -9.60 11.01
CA ASN A 199 32.50 -8.38 10.25
C ASN A 199 33.73 -8.25 9.34
N SER A 200 33.86 -9.17 8.38
CA SER A 200 35.07 -9.26 7.57
C SER A 200 35.29 -7.98 6.77
N ALA A 201 36.51 -7.46 6.83
CA ALA A 201 36.89 -6.18 6.24
C ALA A 201 36.07 -4.97 6.74
N ASN A 202 35.34 -5.09 7.86
CA ASN A 202 34.43 -4.07 8.42
C ASN A 202 33.34 -3.65 7.42
N SER A 203 32.68 -4.62 6.79
CA SER A 203 31.70 -4.38 5.72
C SER A 203 30.61 -5.45 5.58
N GLU A 204 30.35 -6.24 6.63
CA GLU A 204 29.45 -7.39 6.58
C GLU A 204 28.23 -7.21 7.49
N ASP A 205 27.25 -6.44 7.02
CA ASP A 205 26.11 -6.08 7.87
C ASP A 205 24.83 -6.94 7.65
N CYS A 206 24.87 -7.90 6.73
CA CYS A 206 23.70 -8.73 6.35
C CYS A 206 23.97 -10.20 6.59
N THR A 207 22.93 -10.99 6.88
CA THR A 207 23.12 -12.40 7.25
C THR A 207 22.68 -13.36 6.16
N ILE A 208 23.51 -14.38 5.93
CA ILE A 208 23.22 -15.51 5.04
C ILE A 208 23.18 -16.82 5.81
N LEU A 209 22.30 -17.71 5.34
CA LEU A 209 22.29 -19.13 5.69
C LEU A 209 23.13 -19.89 4.67
N ILE A 210 24.11 -20.67 5.16
CA ILE A 210 25.01 -21.47 4.33
C ILE A 210 24.54 -22.94 4.27
N PRO A 211 25.12 -23.79 3.40
CA PRO A 211 24.55 -25.12 3.11
C PRO A 211 24.39 -26.09 4.29
N ASP A 212 25.19 -25.95 5.35
CA ASP A 212 25.09 -26.77 6.57
C ASP A 212 24.02 -26.27 7.56
N GLY A 213 23.33 -25.18 7.22
CA GLY A 213 22.28 -24.55 8.02
C GLY A 213 22.77 -23.51 9.01
N THR A 214 24.08 -23.29 9.12
CA THR A 214 24.65 -22.23 9.98
C THR A 214 24.70 -20.88 9.27
N TRP A 215 24.98 -19.82 10.02
CA TRP A 215 24.88 -18.44 9.55
C TRP A 215 26.24 -17.76 9.47
N ASN A 216 26.36 -16.84 8.52
CA ASN A 216 27.52 -15.99 8.29
C ASN A 216 27.01 -14.57 8.04
N ASP A 217 27.65 -13.56 8.63
CA ASP A 217 27.50 -12.18 8.20
C ASP A 217 28.24 -11.97 6.88
N ILE A 218 27.72 -11.11 6.01
CA ILE A 218 28.27 -10.87 4.68
C ILE A 218 27.89 -9.46 4.23
N SER A 219 28.68 -8.91 3.31
CA SER A 219 28.31 -7.67 2.63
C SER A 219 26.94 -7.78 1.95
N CYS A 220 26.06 -6.80 2.21
CA CYS A 220 24.70 -6.74 1.70
C CYS A 220 24.60 -6.65 0.16
N ASP A 221 25.67 -6.20 -0.50
CA ASP A 221 25.75 -6.04 -1.96
C ASP A 221 25.93 -7.36 -2.73
N ARG A 222 26.28 -8.44 -2.02
CA ARG A 222 26.50 -9.76 -2.62
C ARG A 222 25.16 -10.33 -3.10
N LYS A 223 25.20 -11.19 -4.13
CA LYS A 223 23.98 -11.77 -4.70
C LYS A 223 23.80 -13.21 -4.27
N PHE A 224 22.74 -13.49 -3.52
CA PHE A 224 22.38 -14.82 -3.01
C PHE A 224 20.92 -15.13 -3.25
N ILE A 225 20.52 -16.39 -3.00
CA ILE A 225 19.13 -16.81 -3.14
C ILE A 225 18.25 -16.04 -2.15
N ILE A 226 17.10 -15.57 -2.64
CA ILE A 226 16.08 -14.96 -1.79
C ILE A 226 15.01 -15.99 -1.42
N ILE A 227 14.67 -16.02 -0.14
CA ILE A 227 13.58 -16.83 0.40
C ILE A 227 12.64 -15.88 1.10
N CYS A 228 11.37 -15.92 0.72
CA CYS A 228 10.33 -15.14 1.34
C CYS A 228 9.55 -16.02 2.33
N GLN A 229 9.12 -15.43 3.44
CA GLN A 229 8.15 -16.00 4.37
C GLN A 229 6.81 -15.26 4.29
N PHE A 230 5.73 -16.01 4.55
CA PHE A 230 4.34 -15.56 4.52
C PHE A 230 3.59 -16.06 5.76
#